data_AF-A0A1G0XB12-F1
#
_entry.id   AF-A0A1G0XB12-F1
#
_cell.length_a   1.000
_cell.length_b   1.000
_cell.length_c   1.000
_cell.angle_alpha   90.00
_cell.angle_beta   90.00
_cell.angle_gamma   90.00
#
_symmetry.space_group_name_H-M   'P 1'
#
loop_
_entity.id
_entity.type
_entity.pdbx_description
1 polymer ?
#
loop_
_entity_poly.entity_id
_entity_poly.type
_entity_poly.pdbx_seq_one_letter_code
_entity_poly.pdbx_strand_id
1 'polypeptide(L)' 'MQHYPKSQIYRGMIQYLLEFTSYTLKDIADLTNSSTKSIRSIHCLGKIPENFQTELNLVKLYHMILALDLDQSSATRLI' A
#
# COMPACT_ATOMS: atom_id res chain seq x y z
N MET A 1 9.34 -19.62 11.12
CA MET A 1 8.75 -18.60 10.23
C MET A 1 9.06 -17.24 10.83
N GLN A 2 9.70 -16.32 10.10
CA GLN A 2 9.90 -14.95 10.58
C GLN A 2 8.52 -14.29 10.77
N HIS A 3 8.22 -13.83 11.98
CA HIS A 3 6.97 -13.14 12.29
C HIS A 3 7.16 -11.64 12.04
N TYR A 4 6.77 -11.16 10.85
CA TYR A 4 6.81 -9.74 10.54
C TYR A 4 5.65 -9.03 11.26
N PRO A 5 5.93 -8.00 12.08
CA PRO A 5 4.88 -7.19 12.69
C PRO A 5 3.96 -6.60 11.62
N LYS A 6 2.66 -6.51 11.93
CA LYS A 6 1.63 -5.93 11.06
C LYS A 6 2.02 -4.54 10.52
N SER A 7 2.67 -3.72 11.35
CA SER A 7 3.21 -2.41 10.94
C SER A 7 4.29 -2.49 9.86
N GLN A 8 5.17 -3.50 9.91
CA GLN A 8 6.19 -3.69 8.87
C GLN A 8 5.57 -4.11 7.54
N ILE A 9 4.52 -4.94 7.58
CA ILE A 9 3.76 -5.35 6.39
C ILE A 9 3.15 -4.12 5.72
N TYR A 10 2.45 -3.27 6.48
CA TYR A 10 1.83 -2.05 5.92
C TYR A 10 2.84 -1.02 5.44
N ARG A 11 3.96 -0.89 6.15
CA ARG A 11 5.08 -0.07 5.66
C ARG A 11 5.59 -0.58 4.32
N GLY A 12 5.74 -1.90 4.16
CA GLY A 12 6.11 -2.52 2.90
C GLY A 12 5.11 -2.25 1.77
N MET A 13 3.81 -2.36 2.05
CA MET A 13 2.75 -2.04 1.07
C MET A 13 2.83 -0.58 0.62
N ILE A 14 2.97 0.37 1.55
CA ILE A 14 3.10 1.79 1.20
C ILE A 14 4.38 2.02 0.40
N GLN A 15 5.50 1.40 0.79
CA GLN A 15 6.77 1.53 0.05
C GLN A 15 6.61 1.03 -1.38
N TYR A 16 5.99 -0.13 -1.58
CA TYR A 16 5.73 -0.68 -2.91
C TYR A 16 4.89 0.30 -3.75
N LEU A 17 3.80 0.83 -3.20
CA LEU A 17 2.96 1.79 -3.90
C LEU A 17 3.75 3.05 -4.30
N LEU A 18 4.65 3.54 -3.46
CA LEU A 18 5.48 4.71 -3.77
C LEU A 18 6.54 4.43 -4.85
N GLU A 19 7.10 3.22 -4.87
CA GLU A 19 8.21 2.87 -5.78
C GLU A 19 7.74 2.41 -7.15
N PHE A 20 6.65 1.63 -7.19
CA PHE A 20 6.18 0.95 -8.39
C PHE A 20 4.95 1.60 -9.02
N THR A 21 4.48 2.71 -8.45
CA THR A 21 3.45 3.55 -9.07
C THR A 21 3.89 5.02 -9.04
N SER A 22 3.12 5.89 -9.68
CA SER A 22 3.33 7.35 -9.57
C SER A 22 2.65 7.97 -8.35
N TYR A 23 2.16 7.15 -7.40
CA TYR A 23 1.45 7.65 -6.23
C TYR A 23 2.40 8.31 -5.23
N THR A 24 1.93 9.41 -4.69
CA THR A 24 2.50 10.06 -3.51
C THR A 24 1.80 9.56 -2.24
N LEU A 25 2.38 9.88 -1.06
CA LEU A 25 1.71 9.63 0.22
C LEU A 25 0.33 10.31 0.31
N LYS A 26 0.13 11.42 -0.41
CA LYS A 26 -1.16 12.11 -0.48
C LYS A 26 -2.15 11.29 -1.32
N ASP A 27 -1.74 10.79 -2.48
CA ASP A 27 -2.60 9.98 -3.35
C ASP A 27 -3.04 8.70 -2.64
N ILE A 28 -2.11 8.03 -1.93
CA ILE A 28 -2.43 6.85 -1.12
C ILE A 28 -3.44 7.20 -0.02
N ALA A 29 -3.27 8.34 0.64
CA ALA A 29 -4.20 8.80 1.67
C ALA A 29 -5.60 9.06 1.11
N ASP A 30 -5.69 9.76 -0.01
CA ASP A 30 -6.94 10.07 -0.69
C ASP A 30 -7.65 8.77 -1.15
N LEU A 31 -6.91 7.83 -1.78
CA LEU A 31 -7.44 6.54 -2.25
C LEU A 31 -7.87 5.60 -1.13
N THR A 32 -7.24 5.72 0.04
CA THR A 32 -7.59 4.90 1.22
C THR A 32 -8.58 5.58 2.15
N ASN A 33 -9.12 6.75 1.77
CA ASN A 33 -9.97 7.59 2.61
C ASN A 33 -9.39 7.80 4.01
N SER A 34 -8.10 8.12 4.06
CA SER A 34 -7.31 8.29 5.28
C SER A 34 -6.57 9.61 5.25
N SER A 35 -6.10 10.09 6.40
CA SER A 35 -5.28 11.31 6.41
C SER A 35 -3.86 11.02 5.93
N THR A 36 -3.22 11.97 5.25
CA THR A 36 -1.80 11.87 4.87
C THR A 36 -0.90 11.69 6.11
N LYS A 37 -1.30 12.24 7.27
CA LYS A 37 -0.62 12.04 8.55
C LYS A 37 -0.68 10.57 9.00
N SER A 38 -1.82 9.90 8.82
CA SER A 38 -1.99 8.49 9.14
C SER A 38 -1.06 7.63 8.28
N ILE A 39 -1.12 7.79 6.95
CA ILE A 39 -0.26 7.03 6.02
C ILE A 39 1.23 7.27 6.30
N ARG A 40 1.63 8.53 6.54
CA ARG A 40 3.01 8.87 6.94
C ARG A 40 3.43 8.26 8.28
N SER A 41 2.52 8.15 9.24
CA SER A 41 2.83 7.51 10.54
C SER A 41 3.09 6.01 10.40
N ILE A 42 2.36 5.34 9.50
CA ILE A 42 2.61 3.94 9.15
C ILE A 42 3.97 3.81 8.47
N HIS A 43 4.20 4.61 7.42
CA HIS A 43 5.37 4.50 6.56
C HIS A 43 6.68 4.89 7.26
N CYS A 44 6.71 6.02 7.96
CA CYS A 44 7.92 6.55 8.57
C CYS A 44 8.14 6.07 10.00
N LEU A 45 7.07 5.86 10.77
CA LEU A 45 7.16 5.57 12.21
C LEU A 45 6.77 4.12 12.55
N GLY A 46 6.30 3.32 11.58
CA GLY A 46 5.82 1.97 11.84
C GLY A 46 4.63 1.91 12.81
N LYS A 47 3.86 3.00 12.93
CA LYS A 47 2.69 3.05 13.80
C LYS A 47 1.48 2.49 13.07
N ILE A 48 0.83 1.50 13.68
CA ILE A 48 -0.43 0.95 13.17
C ILE A 48 -1.52 2.02 13.36
N PRO A 49 -2.35 2.30 12.34
CA PRO A 49 -3.43 3.25 12.51
C PRO A 49 -4.44 2.67 13.51
N GLU A 50 -4.98 3.51 14.38
CA GLU A 50 -5.99 3.09 15.37
C GLU A 50 -7.30 2.65 14.71
N ASN A 51 -7.53 3.08 13.46
CA ASN A 51 -8.72 2.77 12.68
C ASN A 51 -8.48 1.60 11.72
N PHE A 52 -9.19 0.49 11.95
CA PHE A 52 -9.19 -0.69 11.09
C PHE A 52 -9.57 -0.39 9.63
N GLN A 53 -10.40 0.63 9.38
CA GLN A 53 -10.82 1.00 8.03
C GLN A 53 -9.64 1.45 7.16
N THR A 54 -8.68 2.19 7.73
CA THR A 54 -7.45 2.59 7.03
C THR A 54 -6.64 1.36 6.63
N GLU A 55 -6.52 0.38 7.52
CA GLU A 55 -5.80 -0.87 7.26
C GLU A 55 -6.46 -1.65 6.12
N LEU A 56 -7.78 -1.81 6.19
CA LEU A 56 -8.54 -2.53 5.17
C LEU A 56 -8.44 -1.86 3.79
N ASN A 57 -8.56 -0.53 3.75
CA ASN A 57 -8.46 0.22 2.50
C ASN A 57 -7.05 0.16 1.91
N LEU A 58 -6.01 0.22 2.74
CA LEU A 58 -4.63 0.06 2.29
C LEU A 58 -4.40 -1.34 1.67
N VAL A 59 -4.88 -2.39 2.31
CA VAL A 59 -4.77 -3.76 1.79
C VAL A 59 -5.52 -3.91 0.46
N LYS A 60 -6.72 -3.33 0.34
CA LYS A 60 -7.50 -3.35 -0.91
C LYS A 60 -6.77 -2.60 -2.04
N LEU A 61 -6.25 -1.41 -1.76
CA LEU A 61 -5.49 -0.64 -2.74
C LEU A 61 -4.27 -1.41 -3.23
N TYR A 62 -3.50 -1.98 -2.30
CA TYR A 62 -2.33 -2.78 -2.63
C TYR A 62 -2.68 -3.99 -3.52
N HIS A 63 -3.71 -4.76 -3.18
CA HIS A 63 -4.16 -5.88 -4.01
C HIS A 63 -4.65 -5.45 -5.40
N MET A 64 -5.34 -4.31 -5.50
CA MET A 64 -5.80 -3.79 -6.79
C MET A 64 -4.62 -3.46 -7.71
N ILE A 65 -3.59 -2.79 -7.18
CA ILE A 65 -2.39 -2.47 -7.96
C ILE A 65 -1.64 -3.75 -8.37
N LEU A 66 -1.46 -4.71 -7.46
CA LEU A 66 -0.85 -5.99 -7.81
C LEU A 66 -1.61 -6.73 -8.92
N ALA A 67 -2.95 -6.72 -8.88
CA ALA A 67 -3.76 -7.35 -9.92
C ALA A 67 -3.54 -6.68 -11.28
N LEU A 68 -3.50 -5.35 -11.32
CA LEU A 68 -3.22 -4.58 -12.54
C LEU A 68 -1.82 -4.85 -13.11
N ASP A 69 -0.81 -4.98 -12.25
CA ASP A 69 0.57 -5.29 -12.66
C ASP A 69 0.70 -6.72 -13.24
N LEU A 70 -0.03 -7.68 -12.67
CA LEU A 70 -0.08 -9.07 -13.16
C LEU A 70 -0.77 -9.18 -14.53
N ASP A 71 -1.84 -8.41 -14.73
CA ASP A 71 -2.55 -8.36 -16.02
C ASP A 71 -1.67 -7.74 -17.12
N GLN A 72 -0.90 -6.69 -16.82
CA GLN A 72 0.05 -6.13 -17.78
C GLN A 72 1.20 -7.09 -18.09
N SER A 73 1.72 -7.80 -17.08
CA SER A 73 2.82 -8.75 -17.23
C SER A 73 2.45 -9.97 -18.10
N SER A 74 1.17 -10.33 -18.17
CA SER A 74 0.68 -11.40 -19.05
C SER A 74 0.47 -10.92 -20.49
N ALA A 75 0.14 -9.63 -20.71
CA ALA A 75 0.04 -9.03 -22.03
C ALA A 75 1.41 -8.86 -22.73
N THR A 76 2.47 -8.53 -22.00
CA THR A 76 3.83 -8.35 -22.58
C THR A 76 4.48 -9.66 -23.06
N ARG A 77 3.96 -10.83 -22.67
CA ARG A 77 4.50 -12.14 -23.10
C ARG A 77 3.98 -12.63 -24.46
N LEU A 78 3.13 -11.85 -25.13
CA LEU A 78 2.52 -12.20 -26.43
C LEU A 78 3.04 -11.40 -27.62
N ILE A 79 4.12 -10.63 -27.45
CA ILE A 79 4.79 -9.85 -28.51
C ILE A 79 6.22 -10.32 -28.73
#